data_AF-A0A941ZSF3-F1
#
_entry.id   AF-A0A941ZSF3-F1
#
_cell.length_a   1.000
_cell.length_b   1.000
_cell.length_c   1.000
_cell.angle_alpha   90.00
_cell.angle_beta   90.00
_cell.angle_gamma   90.00
#
_symmetry.space_group_name_H-M   'P 1'
#
loop_
_entity.id
_entity.type
_entity.pdbx_description
1 polymer ?
#
loop_
_entity_poly.entity_id
_entity_poly.type
_entity_poly.pdbx_seq_one_letter_code
_entity_poly.pdbx_strand_id
1 'polypeptide(L)'
;MSHLKAIVFILIGVAVVVLAVQNQAALSTTVKFRMNPPFFQEFTTSDISLFEIVIVTFLLGVLLIGLYGITERFRLKKKIKVLTRTLEEREKEVNNLRNLPITSDHVPPSRPDAA
;
A
#
# COMPACT_ATOMS: atom_id res chain seq x y z
N MET A 1 14.98 -8.13 11.06
CA MET A 1 13.97 -8.57 10.06
C MET A 1 14.26 -8.14 8.62
N SER A 2 14.91 -7.00 8.37
CA SER A 2 15.19 -6.54 6.99
C SER A 2 16.12 -7.48 6.21
N HIS A 3 17.18 -7.99 6.85
CA HIS A 3 18.14 -8.90 6.22
C HIS A 3 17.54 -10.27 5.87
N LEU A 4 16.71 -10.84 6.74
CA LEU A 4 16.03 -12.11 6.46
C LEU A 4 15.08 -11.97 5.26
N LYS A 5 14.34 -10.87 5.18
CA LYS A 5 13.49 -10.58 4.00
C LYS A 5 14.33 -10.46 2.74
N ALA A 6 15.46 -9.75 2.79
CA ALA A 6 16.37 -9.63 1.65
C ALA A 6 16.92 -10.98 1.19
N ILE A 7 17.36 -11.84 2.11
CA ILE A 7 17.84 -13.20 1.81
C ILE A 7 16.74 -14.03 1.14
N VAL A 8 15.51 -13.99 1.65
CA VAL A 8 14.38 -14.69 1.05
C VAL A 8 14.08 -14.18 -0.36
N PHE A 9 14.08 -12.87 -0.58
CA PHE A 9 13.89 -12.29 -1.92
C PHE A 9 14.98 -12.72 -2.90
N ILE A 10 16.25 -12.76 -2.45
CA ILE A 10 17.37 -13.24 -3.27
C ILE A 10 17.18 -14.71 -3.63
N LEU A 11 16.83 -15.56 -2.66
CA LEU A 11 16.58 -16.99 -2.90
C LEU A 11 15.44 -17.22 -3.88
N ILE A 12 14.35 -16.46 -3.77
CA ILE A 12 13.24 -16.50 -4.73
C ILE A 12 13.72 -16.09 -6.12
N GLY A 13 14.50 -15.00 -6.23
CA GLY A 13 15.06 -14.56 -7.50
C GLY A 13 15.93 -15.62 -8.17
N VAL A 14 16.81 -16.27 -7.40
CA VAL A 14 17.64 -17.38 -7.89
C VAL A 14 16.76 -18.55 -8.34
N ALA A 15 15.75 -18.94 -7.55
CA ALA A 15 14.84 -20.03 -7.92
C ALA A 15 14.10 -19.73 -9.23
N VAL A 16 13.64 -18.49 -9.44
CA VAL A 16 12.98 -18.08 -10.70
C VAL A 16 13.93 -18.20 -11.88
N VAL A 17 15.18 -17.74 -11.75
CA VAL A 17 16.19 -17.86 -12.83
C VAL A 17 16.47 -19.33 -13.14
N VAL A 18 16.67 -20.16 -12.12
CA VAL A 18 16.92 -21.59 -12.29
C VAL A 18 15.74 -22.26 -13.00
N LEU A 19 14.50 -21.98 -12.61
CA LEU A 19 13.31 -22.50 -13.27
C LEU A 19 13.23 -22.03 -14.73
N ALA A 20 13.55 -20.77 -15.01
CA ALA A 20 13.53 -20.25 -16.38
C ALA A 20 14.56 -20.95 -17.29
N VAL A 21 15.78 -21.17 -16.79
CA VAL A 21 16.83 -21.89 -17.54
C VAL A 21 16.47 -23.37 -17.72
N GLN A 22 16.01 -24.04 -16.67
CA GLN A 22 15.59 -25.45 -16.76
C GLN A 22 14.42 -25.65 -17.71
N ASN A 23 13.51 -24.69 -17.80
CA ASN A 23 12.33 -24.73 -18.66
C ASN A 23 12.50 -23.94 -19.96
N GLN A 24 13.73 -23.65 -20.38
CA GLN A 24 13.98 -22.82 -21.57
C GLN A 24 13.28 -23.38 -22.81
N ALA A 25 13.35 -24.69 -23.05
CA ALA A 25 12.69 -25.33 -24.19
C ALA A 25 11.17 -25.13 -24.16
N ALA A 26 10.54 -25.27 -22.99
CA ALA A 26 9.11 -25.01 -22.84
C ALA A 26 8.79 -23.53 -23.06
N LEU A 27 9.57 -22.62 -22.47
CA LEU A 27 9.38 -21.17 -22.60
C LEU A 27 9.62 -20.63 -24.01
N SER A 28 10.41 -21.31 -24.84
CA SER A 28 10.61 -20.96 -26.25
C SER A 28 9.49 -21.46 -27.17
N THR A 29 8.49 -22.18 -26.64
CA THR A 29 7.34 -22.63 -27.44
C THR A 29 6.51 -21.43 -27.88
N THR A 30 6.15 -21.39 -29.16
CA THR A 30 5.29 -20.36 -29.73
C THR A 30 3.81 -20.72 -29.56
N VAL A 31 3.00 -19.71 -29.26
CA VAL A 31 1.56 -19.84 -29.10
C VAL A 31 0.89 -18.84 -30.02
N LYS A 32 -0.17 -19.30 -30.70
CA LYS A 32 -1.06 -18.44 -31.48
C LYS A 32 -2.36 -18.26 -30.73
N PHE A 33 -2.65 -17.02 -30.34
CA PHE A 33 -3.95 -16.67 -29.80
C PHE A 33 -4.95 -16.52 -30.95
N ARG A 34 -6.09 -17.18 -30.80
CA ARG A 34 -7.17 -17.19 -31.78
C ARG A 34 -8.43 -16.67 -31.10
N MET A 35 -9.11 -15.72 -31.73
CA MET A 35 -10.40 -15.25 -31.32
C MET A 35 -11.38 -15.49 -32.46
N ASN A 36 -12.38 -16.35 -32.24
CA ASN A 36 -13.43 -16.65 -33.21
C ASN A 36 -14.77 -16.07 -32.76
N PRO A 37 -15.01 -14.77 -32.99
CA PRO A 37 -16.30 -14.14 -32.73
C PRO A 37 -17.35 -14.54 -33.79
N PRO A 38 -18.64 -14.69 -33.43
CA PRO A 38 -19.67 -15.23 -34.34
C PRO A 38 -20.03 -14.33 -35.54
N PHE A 39 -19.63 -13.05 -35.54
CA PHE A 39 -19.98 -12.08 -36.58
C PHE A 39 -18.76 -11.40 -37.25
N PHE A 40 -17.53 -11.77 -36.87
CA PHE A 40 -16.31 -11.19 -37.46
C PHE A 40 -15.36 -12.28 -37.95
N GLN A 41 -14.44 -11.92 -38.84
CA GLN A 41 -13.36 -12.82 -39.26
C GLN A 41 -12.51 -13.25 -38.06
N GLU A 42 -11.99 -14.49 -38.13
CA GLU A 42 -11.12 -15.04 -37.10
C GLU A 42 -9.87 -14.17 -36.94
N PHE A 43 -9.69 -13.62 -35.75
CA PHE A 43 -8.48 -12.87 -35.41
C PHE A 43 -7.44 -13.85 -34.89
N THR A 44 -6.35 -14.00 -35.63
CA THR A 44 -5.19 -14.80 -35.23
C THR A 44 -4.03 -13.85 -34.95
N THR A 45 -3.43 -13.98 -33.77
CA THR A 45 -2.19 -13.26 -33.45
C THR A 45 -1.00 -13.94 -34.12
N SER A 46 0.06 -13.17 -34.39
CA SER A 46 1.35 -13.72 -34.81
C SER A 46 1.91 -14.70 -33.77
N ASP A 47 2.90 -15.51 -34.17
CA ASP A 47 3.58 -16.41 -33.25
C ASP A 47 4.24 -15.62 -32.11
N ILE A 48 3.72 -15.78 -30.89
CA ILE A 48 4.27 -15.16 -29.68
C ILE A 48 4.90 -16.26 -28.85
N SER A 49 6.13 -16.04 -28.39
CA SER A 49 6.81 -16.98 -27.50
C SER A 49 6.25 -16.90 -26.08
N LEU A 50 6.16 -18.04 -25.37
CA LEU A 50 5.80 -18.05 -23.95
C LEU A 50 6.71 -17.14 -23.10
N PHE A 51 7.98 -17.00 -23.50
CA PHE A 51 8.93 -16.09 -22.86
C PHE A 51 8.43 -14.63 -22.86
N GLU A 52 7.89 -14.16 -23.98
CA GLU A 52 7.37 -12.81 -24.12
C GLU A 52 6.13 -12.60 -23.26
N ILE A 53 5.22 -13.58 -23.25
CA ILE A 53 4.00 -13.54 -22.44
C ILE A 53 4.35 -13.45 -20.94
N VAL A 54 5.29 -14.28 -20.47
CA VAL A 54 5.72 -14.29 -19.07
C VAL A 54 6.32 -12.95 -18.68
N ILE A 55 7.19 -12.37 -19.51
CA ILE A 55 7.82 -11.07 -19.24
C ILE A 55 6.78 -9.95 -19.20
N VAL A 56 5.89 -9.86 -20.19
CA VAL A 56 4.87 -8.81 -20.25
C VAL A 56 3.92 -8.93 -19.05
N THR A 57 3.49 -10.14 -18.71
CA THR A 57 2.61 -10.37 -17.55
C THR A 57 3.30 -10.03 -16.24
N PHE A 58 4.58 -10.36 -16.10
CA PHE A 58 5.38 -10.01 -14.92
C PHE A 58 5.52 -8.48 -14.78
N LEU A 59 5.87 -7.78 -15.87
CA LEU A 59 5.99 -6.32 -15.89
C LEU A 59 4.67 -5.64 -15.55
N LEU A 60 3.55 -6.12 -16.09
CA LEU A 60 2.22 -5.64 -15.73
C LEU A 60 1.93 -5.86 -14.24
N GLY A 61 2.24 -7.03 -13.70
CA GLY A 61 2.11 -7.31 -12.27
C GLY A 61 2.90 -6.34 -11.40
N VAL A 62 4.17 -6.11 -11.74
CA VAL A 62 5.04 -5.14 -11.04
C VAL A 62 4.47 -3.73 -11.11
N LEU A 63 3.99 -3.32 -12.29
CA LEU A 63 3.38 -2.00 -12.50
C LEU A 63 2.12 -1.84 -11.65
N LEU A 64 1.23 -2.83 -11.65
CA LEU A 64 -0.01 -2.80 -10.86
C LEU A 64 0.27 -2.75 -9.36
N ILE A 65 1.20 -3.56 -8.85
CA ILE A 65 1.61 -3.54 -7.44
C ILE A 65 2.25 -2.20 -7.09
N GLY A 66 3.08 -1.66 -7.98
CA GLY A 66 3.70 -0.35 -7.82
C GLY A 66 2.66 0.77 -7.71
N LEU A 67 1.70 0.82 -8.63
CA LEU A 67 0.60 1.78 -8.61
C LEU A 67 -0.26 1.65 -7.36
N TYR A 68 -0.58 0.43 -6.95
CA TYR A 68 -1.32 0.17 -5.72
C TYR A 68 -0.55 0.66 -4.48
N GLY A 69 0.74 0.35 -4.39
CA GLY A 69 1.59 0.80 -3.29
C GLY A 69 1.72 2.33 -3.22
N ILE A 70 1.81 2.99 -4.36
CA ILE A 70 1.86 4.45 -4.45
C ILE A 70 0.55 5.07 -3.96
N THR A 71 -0.60 4.61 -4.48
CA THR A 71 -1.92 5.13 -4.09
C THR A 71 -2.19 4.94 -2.60
N GLU A 72 -1.84 3.77 -2.06
CA GLU A 72 -1.97 3.47 -0.65
C GLU A 72 -1.08 4.39 0.20
N ARG A 73 0.18 4.63 -0.21
CA ARG A 73 1.08 5.56 0.48
C ARG A 73 0.53 6.99 0.53
N PHE A 74 -0.10 7.47 -0.54
CA PHE A 74 -0.76 8.78 -0.55
C PHE A 74 -1.95 8.81 0.41
N ARG A 75 -2.77 7.75 0.44
CA ARG A 75 -3.90 7.61 1.36
C ARG A 75 -3.44 7.63 2.82
N LEU A 76 -2.39 6.88 3.13
CA LEU A 76 -1.80 6.84 4.49
C LEU A 76 -1.27 8.21 4.90
N LYS A 77 -0.50 8.90 4.03
CA LYS A 77 -0.01 10.25 4.30
C LYS A 77 -1.15 11.24 4.58
N LYS A 78 -2.23 11.17 3.81
CA LYS A 78 -3.41 12.03 4.03
C LYS A 78 -4.06 11.74 5.39
N LYS A 79 -4.23 10.47 5.75
CA LYS A 79 -4.76 10.07 7.07
C LYS A 79 -3.89 10.58 8.22
N ILE A 80 -2.57 10.43 8.12
CA ILE A 80 -1.62 10.94 9.11
C ILE A 80 -1.79 12.45 9.28
N LYS A 81 -1.81 13.21 8.18
CA LYS A 81 -1.95 14.68 8.23
C LYS A 81 -3.25 15.12 8.91
N VAL A 82 -4.38 14.45 8.61
CA VAL A 82 -5.66 14.76 9.25
C VAL A 82 -5.61 14.44 10.74
N LEU A 83 -5.09 13.26 11.11
CA LEU A 83 -5.03 12.82 12.49
C LEU A 83 -4.11 13.71 13.34
N THR A 84 -2.98 14.15 12.81
CA THR A 84 -2.09 15.11 13.47
C THR A 84 -2.76 16.46 13.70
N ARG A 85 -3.51 16.99 12.72
CA ARG A 85 -4.27 18.23 12.89
C ARG A 85 -5.34 18.11 13.96
N THR A 86 -6.09 17.00 13.98
CA THR A 86 -7.08 16.76 15.02
C THR A 86 -6.45 16.65 16.40
N LEU A 87 -5.26 16.04 16.52
CA LEU A 87 -4.51 16.02 17.77
C LEU A 87 -4.17 17.43 18.25
N GLU A 88 -3.62 18.28 17.36
CA GLU A 88 -3.28 19.67 17.70
C GLU A 88 -4.50 20.51 18.09
N GLU A 89 -5.64 20.32 17.42
CA GLU A 89 -6.90 20.99 17.75
C GLU A 89 -7.42 20.56 19.13
N ARG A 90 -7.43 19.26 19.41
CA ARG A 90 -7.85 18.72 20.73
C ARG A 90 -6.92 19.16 21.85
N GLU A 91 -5.61 19.21 21.60
CA GLU A 91 -4.64 19.70 22.58
C GLU A 91 -4.86 21.19 22.89
N LYS A 92 -5.18 22.01 21.87
CA LYS A 92 -5.57 23.42 22.06
C LYS A 92 -6.87 23.55 22.83
N GLU A 93 -7.89 22.74 22.57
CA GLU A 93 -9.15 22.74 23.33
C GLU A 93 -8.91 22.43 24.82
N VAL A 94 -8.14 21.38 25.11
CA VAL A 94 -7.77 21.02 26.49
C VAL A 94 -6.98 22.15 27.16
N ASN A 95 -6.02 22.75 26.45
CA ASN A 95 -5.22 23.84 26.99
C ASN A 95 -6.06 25.11 27.23
N ASN A 96 -7.02 25.40 26.36
CA ASN A 96 -7.94 26.52 26.51
C ASN A 96 -8.86 26.30 27.71
N LEU A 97 -9.44 25.09 27.85
CA LEU A 97 -10.26 24.69 29.00
C LEU A 97 -9.51 24.79 30.34
N ARG A 98 -8.21 24.49 30.37
CA ARG A 98 -7.37 24.63 31.57
C ARG A 98 -7.02 26.08 31.91
N ASN A 99 -7.11 26.98 30.93
CA ASN A 99 -6.83 28.42 31.09
C ASN A 99 -8.11 29.26 31.22
N LEU A 100 -9.30 28.64 31.27
CA LEU A 100 -10.51 29.35 31.67
C LEU A 100 -10.43 29.73 33.16
N PRO A 101 -10.70 31.00 33.52
CA PRO A 101 -10.72 31.47 34.90
C PRO A 101 -11.99 30.96 35.59
N ILE A 102 -12.04 29.66 35.93
CA ILE A 102 -13.14 29.05 36.70
C ILE A 102 -12.58 28.28 37.93
N THR A 103 -11.26 28.09 38.06
CA THR A 103 -10.63 27.58 39.32
C THR A 103 -10.13 28.72 40.19
N SER A 104 -10.96 29.75 40.33
CA SER A 104 -10.89 30.64 41.49
C SER A 104 -12.30 30.93 41.96
N ASP A 105 -13.10 29.87 42.11
CA ASP A 105 -14.18 29.89 43.08
C ASP A 105 -13.52 30.10 44.44
N HIS A 106 -13.47 31.36 44.82
CA HIS A 106 -13.17 31.79 46.17
C HIS A 106 -14.30 31.23 47.04
N VAL A 107 -14.15 30.00 47.53
CA VAL A 107 -14.98 29.46 48.61
C VAL A 107 -14.66 30.33 49.83
N PRO A 108 -15.56 31.21 50.28
CA PRO A 108 -15.33 31.98 51.49
C PRO A 108 -15.42 30.98 52.66
N PRO A 109 -14.49 31.02 53.62
CA PRO A 109 -14.51 30.10 54.74
C PRO A 109 -15.80 30.26 55.54
N SER A 110 -16.49 29.14 55.75
CA SER A 110 -17.59 29.00 56.71
C SER A 110 -17.11 29.42 58.10
N ARG A 111 -17.79 30.45 58.65
CA ARG A 111 -17.92 30.86 60.08
C ARG A 111 -16.79 30.52 61.07
N PRO A 112 -16.35 31.51 61.86
CA PRO A 112 -16.15 31.32 63.29
C PRO A 112 -17.42 31.75 64.03
N ASP A 113 -18.01 30.82 64.78
CA ASP A 113 -19.02 31.13 65.79
C ASP A 113 -18.41 32.08 66.83
N ALA A 114 -19.08 33.22 67.06
CA ALA A 114 -18.73 34.16 68.12
C ALA A 114 -19.21 33.59 69.47
N ALA A 115 -18.31 33.67 70.45
CA ALA A 115 -18.46 33.26 71.84
C ALA A 115 -19.57 34.01 72.59
#